data_AF-A0A1G5WXE2-F1
#
_entry.id   AF-A0A1G5WXE2-F1
#
_cell.length_a   1.000
_cell.length_b   1.000
_cell.length_c   1.000
_cell.angle_alpha   90.00
_cell.angle_beta   90.00
_cell.angle_gamma   90.00
#
_symmetry.space_group_name_H-M   'P 1'
#
loop_
_entity.id
_entity.type
_entity.pdbx_description
1 polymer ?
#
loop_
_entity_poly.entity_id
_entity_poly.type
_entity_poly.pdbx_seq_one_letter_code
_entity_poly.pdbx_strand_id
1 'polypeptide(L)' 'YFPSTQICSECGEKNENIAGIGNIGIREWDCPHCNAHHDRDVNASKNILKKGLEMAVGTTVQ' A
#
# COMPACT_ATOMS: atom_id res chain seq x y z
N TYR A 1 -5.58 11.74 3.11
CA TYR A 1 -5.36 10.41 3.72
C TYR A 1 -4.71 9.51 2.68
N PHE A 2 -3.62 8.80 3.01
CA PHE A 2 -2.90 7.90 2.08
C PHE A 2 -3.00 6.46 2.59
N PRO A 3 -3.66 5.54 1.86
CA PRO A 3 -3.94 4.18 2.33
C PRO A 3 -2.74 3.23 2.12
N SER A 4 -1.60 3.56 2.73
CA SER A 4 -0.32 2.84 2.54
C SER A 4 -0.39 1.35 2.86
N THR A 5 -1.26 0.93 3.78
CA THR A 5 -1.45 -0.49 4.14
C THR A 5 -2.29 -1.27 3.12
N GLN A 6 -3.07 -0.59 2.27
CA GLN A 6 -4.00 -1.20 1.31
C GLN A 6 -3.46 -1.20 -0.12
N ILE A 7 -2.56 -0.27 -0.44
CA ILE A 7 -1.94 -0.18 -1.77
C ILE A 7 -0.90 -1.29 -1.91
N CYS A 8 -0.93 -2.04 -3.00
CA CYS A 8 0.13 -2.98 -3.34
C CYS A 8 1.40 -2.20 -3.68
N SER A 9 2.49 -2.44 -2.95
CA SER A 9 3.78 -1.78 -3.23
C SER A 9 4.45 -2.24 -4.52
N GLU A 10 4.02 -3.36 -5.10
CA GLU A 10 4.56 -3.89 -6.36
C GLU A 10 3.82 -3.33 -7.59
N CYS A 11 2.48 -3.32 -7.59
CA CYS A 11 1.69 -2.89 -8.76
C CYS A 11 0.93 -1.58 -8.59
N GLY A 12 0.83 -1.02 -7.37
CA GLY A 12 0.14 0.25 -7.10
C GLY A 12 -1.38 0.16 -6.93
N GLU A 13 -2.00 -0.98 -7.23
CA GLU A 13 -3.45 -1.15 -7.06
C GLU A 13 -3.84 -1.29 -5.58
N LYS A 14 -5.00 -0.72 -5.23
CA LYS A 14 -5.52 -0.72 -3.86
C LYS A 14 -6.38 -1.97 -3.62
N ASN A 15 -6.07 -2.73 -2.59
CA ASN A 15 -6.90 -3.84 -2.14
C ASN A 15 -8.01 -3.36 -1.18
N GLU A 16 -9.25 -3.33 -1.67
CA GLU A 16 -10.40 -2.90 -0.86
C GLU A 16 -10.86 -3.95 0.15
N ASN A 17 -10.50 -5.22 -0.04
CA ASN A 17 -10.91 -6.32 0.83
C ASN A 17 -10.26 -6.26 2.22
N ILE A 18 -9.17 -5.51 2.37
CA ILE A 18 -8.46 -5.31 3.64
C ILE A 18 -8.73 -3.93 4.25
N ALA A 19 -9.71 -3.18 3.73
CA ALA A 19 -10.12 -1.90 4.28
C ALA A 19 -11.02 -2.05 5.51
N GLY A 20 -10.99 -1.04 6.40
CA GLY A 20 -11.88 -0.94 7.56
C GLY A 20 -11.31 -1.46 8.89
N ILE A 21 -11.95 -1.05 10.00
CA ILE A 21 -11.50 -1.35 11.38
C ILE A 21 -11.48 -2.86 11.68
N GLY A 22 -12.43 -3.61 11.12
CA GLY A 22 -12.53 -5.07 11.31
C GLY A 22 -11.38 -5.84 10.65
N ASN A 23 -10.73 -5.25 9.66
CA ASN A 23 -9.65 -5.86 8.92
C ASN A 23 -8.26 -5.43 9.43
N ILE A 24 -8.17 -4.71 10.56
CA ILE A 24 -6.88 -4.30 11.14
C ILE A 24 -5.99 -5.52 11.48
N GLY A 25 -6.60 -6.66 11.81
CA GLY A 25 -5.89 -7.89 12.14
C GLY A 25 -5.23 -8.63 10.96
N ILE A 26 -5.52 -8.27 9.70
CA ILE A 26 -4.98 -8.98 8.53
C ILE A 26 -3.51 -8.60 8.31
N ARG A 27 -2.58 -9.36 8.89
CA ARG A 27 -1.14 -9.07 8.81
C ARG A 27 -0.55 -9.41 7.45
N GLU A 28 -1.07 -10.44 6.80
CA GLU A 28 -0.57 -10.92 5.51
C GLU A 28 -1.71 -10.99 4.49
N TRP A 29 -1.41 -10.67 3.23
CA TRP A 29 -2.37 -10.76 2.13
C TRP A 29 -1.67 -10.86 0.77
N ASP A 30 -2.35 -11.50 -0.19
CA ASP A 30 -1.91 -11.53 -1.58
C ASP A 30 -2.63 -10.47 -2.40
N CYS A 31 -1.88 -9.76 -3.24
CA CYS A 31 -2.47 -8.76 -4.12
C CYS A 31 -3.39 -9.43 -5.16
N PRO A 32 -4.68 -9.04 -5.24
CA PRO A 32 -5.59 -9.64 -6.20
C PRO A 32 -5.30 -9.23 -7.66
N HIS A 33 -4.42 -8.25 -7.88
CA HIS A 33 -4.09 -7.73 -9.21
C HIS A 33 -2.79 -8.30 -9.78
N CYS A 34 -1.78 -8.55 -8.92
CA CYS A 34 -0.46 -9.01 -9.35
C CYS A 34 0.07 -10.23 -8.59
N ASN A 35 -0.72 -10.80 -7.67
CA ASN A 35 -0.36 -11.96 -6.86
C ASN A 35 0.88 -11.79 -5.95
N ALA A 36 1.39 -10.57 -5.77
CA ALA A 36 2.44 -10.31 -4.80
C ALA A 36 1.95 -10.58 -3.37
N HIS A 37 2.75 -11.33 -2.60
CA HIS A 37 2.49 -11.57 -1.19
C HIS A 37 3.03 -10.42 -0.34
N HIS A 38 2.26 -9.98 0.65
CA HIS A 38 2.58 -8.83 1.49
C HIS A 38 2.44 -9.13 2.98
N ASP A 39 3.48 -8.82 3.75
CA ASP A 39 3.31 -8.36 5.13
C ASP A 39 2.85 -6.90 5.11
N ARG A 40 1.81 -6.58 5.88
CA ARG A 40 1.17 -5.26 5.92
C ARG A 40 2.14 -4.13 6.26
N ASP A 41 2.97 -4.30 7.28
CA ASP A 41 3.82 -3.23 7.80
C ASP A 41 5.00 -2.99 6.85
N VAL A 42 5.56 -4.07 6.30
CA VAL A 42 6.59 -3.99 5.24
C VAL A 42 6.01 -3.32 4.00
N ASN A 43 4.83 -3.72 3.54
CA ASN A 43 4.16 -3.10 2.40
C ASN A 43 3.88 -1.60 2.62
N ALA A 44 3.36 -1.25 3.81
CA ALA A 44 3.11 0.14 4.17
C ALA A 44 4.40 0.97 4.19
N SER A 45 5.51 0.43 4.71
CA SER A 45 6.81 1.11 4.74
C SER A 45 7.32 1.42 3.32
N LYS A 46 7.22 0.47 2.39
CA LYS A 46 7.58 0.66 0.98
C LYS A 46 6.75 1.78 0.33
N ASN A 47 5.44 1.78 0.57
CA ASN A 47 4.53 2.79 0.02
C ASN A 47 4.80 4.18 0.59
N ILE A 48 5.09 4.30 1.89
CA ILE A 48 5.43 5.57 2.53
C ILE A 48 6.76 6.10 1.98
N LEU A 49 7.77 5.25 1.82
CA LEU A 49 9.05 5.64 1.21
C LEU A 49 8.83 6.18 -0.20
N LYS A 50 8.10 5.44 -1.06
CA LYS A 50 7.79 5.87 -2.42
C LYS A 50 7.10 7.23 -2.43
N LYS A 51 6.08 7.42 -1.57
CA LYS A 51 5.37 8.70 -1.47
C LYS A 51 6.27 9.84 -1.00
N GLY A 52 7.15 9.58 -0.04
CA GLY A 52 8.13 10.55 0.45
C GLY A 52 9.10 10.98 -0.65
N LEU A 53 9.57 10.04 -1.47
CA LEU A 53 10.44 10.32 -2.62
C LEU A 53 9.71 11.12 -3.70
N GLU A 54 8.46 10.78 -4.04
CA GLU A 54 7.63 11.55 -4.99
C GLU A 54 7.48 13.01 -4.54
N MET A 55 7.22 13.24 -3.25
CA MET A 55 7.10 14.58 -2.68
C MET A 55 8.42 15.35 -2.70
N ALA A 56 9.54 14.66 -2.44
CA ALA A 56 10.87 15.27 -2.45
C ALA A 56 11.35 15.65 -3.87
N VAL A 57 10.94 14.87 -4.89
CA VAL A 57 11.33 15.08 -6.30
C VAL A 57 10.40 16.09 -7.00
N GLY A 58 9.36 16.61 -6.32
CA GLY A 58 8.49 17.67 -6.84
C GLY A 58 7.55 17.23 -7.97
N THR A 59 7.39 15.92 -8.20
CA THR A 59 6.47 15.36 -9.20
C THR A 59 5.06 15.29 -8.61
N THR A 60 4.44 16.44 -8.42
CA THR A 60 3.01 16.52 -8.12
C THR A 60 2.25 16.31 -9.42
N VAL A 61 1.79 15.08 -9.69
CA VAL A 61 0.60 14.91 -10.53
C VAL A 61 -0.59 14.93 -9.57
N GLN A 62 -1.41 15.97 -9.70
CA GLN A 62 -2.68 16.14 -9.01
C GLN A 62 -3.69 15.09 -9.47
#